data_AF-A0A2S0JHD9-F1
#
_entry.id   AF-A0A2S0JHD9-F1
#
_cell.length_a   1.000
_cell.length_b   1.000
_cell.length_c   1.000
_cell.angle_alpha   90.00
_cell.angle_beta   90.00
_cell.angle_gamma   90.00
#
_symmetry.space_group_name_H-M   'P 1'
#
loop_
_entity.id
_entity.type
_entity.pdbx_description
1 polymer ?
#
loop_
_entity_poly.entity_id
_entity_poly.type
_entity_poly.pdbx_seq_one_letter_code
_entity_poly.pdbx_strand_id
1 'polypeptide(L)' 'MKNSSNVIECPKCGGKELGKGKHSGYGTMYPDGKMSLGSDIEYIICTACGFIIEGYVKKPEKFKGTLF' A
#
# COMPACT_ATOMS: atom_id res chain seq x y z
N MET A 1 9.50 -7.06 -10.17
CA MET A 1 9.07 -5.71 -10.60
C MET A 1 9.63 -4.72 -9.58
N LYS A 2 10.65 -3.96 -9.96
CA LYS A 2 11.26 -2.94 -9.08
C LYS A 2 10.45 -1.65 -9.21
N ASN A 3 9.39 -1.51 -8.41
CA ASN A 3 8.72 -0.22 -8.25
C ASN A 3 9.48 0.56 -7.18
N SER A 4 10.58 1.19 -7.59
CA SER A 4 11.33 2.09 -6.72
C SER A 4 10.91 3.52 -7.05
N SER A 5 9.65 3.85 -6.80
CA SER A 5 9.29 5.23 -6.47
C SER A 5 9.99 5.50 -5.15
N ASN A 6 11.24 5.96 -5.18
CA ASN A 6 11.88 6.47 -3.97
C ASN A 6 11.15 7.78 -3.67
N VAL A 7 10.02 7.69 -2.98
CA VAL A 7 9.35 8.85 -2.41
C VAL A 7 10.30 9.38 -1.35
N ILE A 8 11.05 10.43 -1.71
CA ILE A 8 12.07 11.05 -0.86
C ILE A 8 11.45 12.17 -0.01
N GLU A 9 10.29 12.68 -0.42
CA GLU A 9 9.56 13.76 0.26
C GLU A 9 8.05 13.66 0.04
N CYS A 10 7.29 14.26 0.95
CA CYS A 10 5.84 14.32 0.88
C CYS A 10 5.39 15.32 -0.19
N PRO A 11 4.59 14.91 -1.20
CA PRO A 11 4.16 15.80 -2.27
C PRO A 11 3.18 16.89 -1.80
N LYS A 12 2.62 16.75 -0.59
CA LYS A 12 1.64 17.70 -0.05
C LYS A 12 2.28 18.82 0.78
N CYS A 13 3.37 18.54 1.51
CA CYS A 13 3.96 19.49 2.45
C CYS A 13 5.49 19.62 2.36
N GLY A 14 6.16 18.88 1.47
CA GLY A 14 7.63 18.85 1.34
C GLY A 14 8.36 18.16 2.50
N GLY A 15 7.64 17.54 3.42
CA GLY A 15 8.22 16.84 4.57
C GLY A 15 9.04 15.61 4.13
N LYS A 16 10.26 15.46 4.67
CA LYS A 16 11.18 14.38 4.30
C LYS A 16 11.12 13.16 5.22
N GLU A 17 10.48 13.31 6.38
CA GLU A 17 10.27 12.20 7.29
C GLU A 17 9.00 11.44 6.91
N LEU A 18 9.21 10.18 6.51
CA LEU A 18 8.16 9.28 6.05
C LEU A 18 8.15 8.02 6.91
N GLY A 19 6.94 7.56 7.24
CA GLY A 19 6.69 6.34 7.99
C GLY A 19 6.02 5.27 7.13
N LYS A 20 6.02 4.04 7.65
CA LYS A 20 5.27 2.92 7.08
C LYS A 20 4.13 2.51 7.99
N GLY A 21 2.97 2.28 7.40
CA GLY A 21 1.78 1.83 8.12
C GLY A 21 1.08 0.68 7.41
N LYS A 22 0.24 -0.03 8.15
CA LYS A 22 -0.71 -0.99 7.58
C LYS A 22 -2.00 -0.98 8.38
N HIS A 23 -3.09 -1.37 7.75
CA HIS A 23 -4.34 -1.59 8.47
C HIS A 23 -4.23 -2.86 9.33
N SER A 24 -4.96 -2.90 10.44
CA SER A 24 -5.14 -4.10 11.27
C SER A 24 -6.61 -4.55 11.22
N GLY A 25 -6.92 -5.78 11.65
CA GLY A 25 -8.26 -6.34 11.57
C GLY A 25 -8.69 -6.64 10.12
N TYR A 26 -9.85 -6.13 9.69
CA TYR A 26 -10.40 -6.30 8.33
C TYR A 26 -9.68 -5.50 7.24
N GLY A 27 -8.41 -5.12 7.46
CA GLY A 27 -7.58 -4.35 6.53
C GLY A 27 -6.98 -5.15 5.38
N THR A 28 -7.20 -6.45 5.35
CA THR A 28 -6.69 -7.35 4.32
C THR A 28 -7.47 -7.18 3.02
N MET A 29 -6.76 -7.01 1.90
CA MET A 29 -7.38 -6.97 0.59
C MET A 29 -7.57 -8.40 0.07
N TYR A 30 -8.78 -8.75 -0.38
CA TYR A 30 -9.11 -10.07 -0.91
C TYR A 30 -9.30 -10.00 -2.43
N PRO A 31 -8.77 -10.98 -3.19
CA PRO A 31 -9.07 -11.09 -4.61
C PRO A 31 -10.53 -11.51 -4.80
N ASP A 32 -11.19 -10.88 -5.79
CA ASP A 32 -12.57 -11.20 -6.13
C ASP A 32 -12.68 -12.59 -6.81
N GLY A 33 -13.79 -13.30 -6.55
CA GLY A 33 -14.12 -14.55 -7.24
C GLY A 33 -13.20 -15.75 -6.94
N LYS A 34 -12.31 -15.69 -5.94
CA LYS A 34 -11.37 -16.78 -5.60
C LYS A 34 -11.19 -16.95 -4.10
N MET A 35 -11.11 -18.20 -3.64
CA MET A 35 -10.74 -18.51 -2.26
C MET A 35 -9.29 -18.06 -2.00
N SER A 36 -9.07 -17.19 -1.02
CA SER A 36 -7.74 -16.65 -0.71
C SER A 36 -7.65 -16.21 0.75
N LEU A 37 -6.44 -16.25 1.32
CA LEU A 37 -6.13 -15.62 2.61
C LEU A 37 -5.93 -14.10 2.50
N GLY A 38 -6.13 -13.52 1.31
CA GLY A 38 -5.94 -12.09 1.03
C GLY A 38 -4.47 -11.66 1.07
N SER A 39 -4.25 -10.34 1.09
CA SER A 39 -2.94 -9.72 1.25
C SER A 39 -3.05 -8.39 2.01
N ASP A 40 -2.11 -8.14 2.93
CA ASP A 40 -1.93 -6.83 3.56
C ASP A 40 -1.66 -5.74 2.51
N ILE A 41 -2.08 -4.52 2.83
CA ILE A 41 -1.69 -3.28 2.15
C ILE A 41 -0.68 -2.55 3.03
N GLU A 42 0.49 -2.21 2.48
CA GLU A 42 1.51 -1.38 3.10
C GLU A 42 1.40 0.05 2.57
N TYR A 43 1.39 1.03 3.47
CA TYR A 43 1.28 2.43 3.15
C TYR A 43 2.57 3.18 3.48
N ILE A 44 2.91 4.15 2.64
CA ILE A 44 3.92 5.18 2.95
C ILE A 44 3.17 6.43 3.38
N ILE A 45 3.50 6.96 4.56
CA ILE A 45 2.75 8.03 5.21
C ILE A 45 3.73 9.14 5.57
N CYS A 46 3.37 10.40 5.32
CA CYS A 46 4.13 11.53 5.84
C CYS A 46 3.86 11.70 7.34
N THR A 47 4.89 11.63 8.18
CA THR A 47 4.73 11.80 9.64
C THR A 47 4.52 13.27 10.02
N ALA A 48 4.92 14.22 9.16
CA ALA A 48 4.77 15.64 9.42
C ALA A 48 3.34 16.16 9.21
N CYS A 49 2.60 15.66 8.21
CA CYS A 49 1.25 16.17 7.88
C CYS A 49 0.15 15.09 7.81
N GLY A 50 0.48 13.82 8.04
CA GLY A 50 -0.48 12.71 8.02
C GLY A 50 -0.95 12.28 6.63
N PHE A 51 -0.39 12.82 5.55
CA PHE A 51 -0.76 12.44 4.19
C PHE A 51 -0.31 11.01 3.86
N ILE A 52 -1.23 10.17 3.40
CA ILE A 52 -0.92 8.84 2.85
C ILE A 52 -0.45 9.04 1.41
N ILE A 53 0.81 8.74 1.14
CA ILE A 53 1.46 9.05 -0.14
C ILE A 53 1.17 7.94 -1.16
N GLU A 54 1.38 6.68 -0.76
CA GLU A 54 1.18 5.50 -1.62
C GLU A 54 0.69 4.31 -0.78
N GLY A 55 -0.05 3.40 -1.42
CA GLY A 55 -0.52 2.15 -0.84
C GLY A 55 -0.24 0.97 -1.77
N TYR A 56 0.39 -0.08 -1.24
CA TYR A 56 0.84 -1.23 -2.01
C TYR A 56 0.33 -2.53 -1.42
N VAL A 57 -0.33 -3.34 -2.24
CA VAL A 57 -0.64 -4.73 -1.88
C VAL A 57 0.67 -5.52 -1.80
N LYS A 58 0.94 -6.22 -0.69
CA LYS A 58 2.19 -6.98 -0.51
C LYS A 58 2.36 -8.16 -1.46
N LYS A 59 1.26 -8.82 -1.84
CA LYS A 59 1.25 -9.98 -2.74
C LYS A 59 0.29 -9.74 -3.91
N PRO A 60 0.59 -8.80 -4.82
CA PRO A 60 -0.31 -8.42 -5.91
C PRO A 60 -0.56 -9.58 -6.90
N GLU A 61 0.34 -10.56 -6.97
CA GLU A 61 0.19 -11.75 -7.80
C GLU A 61 -1.05 -12.60 -7.45
N LYS A 62 -1.56 -12.50 -6.20
CA LYS A 62 -2.80 -13.18 -5.78
C LYS A 62 -4.06 -12.65 -6.48
N PHE A 63 -3.98 -11.47 -7.08
CA PHE A 63 -5.11 -10.79 -7.71
C PHE A 63 -5.15 -10.99 -9.23
N LYS A 64 -4.20 -11.77 -9.80
CA LYS A 64 -4.19 -12.07 -11.24
C LYS A 64 -5.45 -12.83 -11.67
N GLY A 65 -6.01 -12.44 -12.82
CA GLY A 65 -7.20 -13.06 -13.41
C GLY A 65 -8.46 -12.89 -12.55
N THR A 66 -8.61 -11.74 -11.90
CA THR A 66 -9.83 -11.34 -11.17
C THR A 66 -10.73 -10.41 -12.00
N LEU A 67 -10.26 -9.95 -13.17
CA LEU A 67 -10.97 -9.03 -14.07
C LEU A 67 -11.37 -9.67 -15.41
N PHE A 68 -10.98 -10.93 -15.65
CA PHE A 68 -11.21 -11.67 -16.89
C PHE A 68 -11.58 -13.12 -16.56
#